data_AF-A0A7S4W6Z4-F1
#
_entry.id   AF-A0A7S4W6Z4-F1
#
_cell.length_a   1.000
_cell.length_b   1.000
_cell.length_c   1.000
_cell.angle_alpha   90.00
_cell.angle_beta   90.00
_cell.angle_gamma   90.00
#
_symmetry.space_group_name_H-M   'P 1'
#
loop_
_entity.id
_entity.type
_entity.pdbx_description
1 polymer ?
#
loop_
_entity_poly.entity_id
_entity_poly.type
_entity_poly.pdbx_seq_one_letter_code
_entity_poly.pdbx_strand_id
1 'polypeptide(L)'
;MAREHYRADGVRITHDPYAPGMVEKYGRPGETDNEGFDPYADTVGPGIYGGIVKRDPATGEVVVGRQYQNHNPRPGPVYAGGGYTPMSNALRKGEAGLRPLLDKYPDLVNDISTGGARPLHMCGMGRDNQHSTAYIISRGADIEALDTYGMTPLHRMASNNLAVGAEALLEARADPNNAGKCGATPLQIAQESQARDVMQVLKRYGGSTRPSPPRSEASAASAGRPVKGSLPGMTSVVVRGSGVADVNGEYEERNPVDVPKGFGTTCSQMGWDTQQMWLKLSNQRTPWFEAPNGSYIYWNQSDGQWWIDAPDGAGVYVALASATQPPAAGWKALNKSYGAVPTVEVLAADQSVGA
;
A
#
# COMPACT_ATOMS: atom_id res chain seq x y z
N MET A 1 -16.36 17.78 30.35
CA MET A 1 -16.02 16.61 29.50
C MET A 1 -17.06 16.56 28.39
N ALA A 2 -16.67 16.64 27.12
CA ALA A 2 -17.62 16.38 26.03
C ALA A 2 -18.12 14.94 26.17
N ARG A 3 -19.43 14.71 26.00
CA ARG A 3 -19.98 13.36 26.00
C ARG A 3 -19.45 12.65 24.75
N GLU A 4 -18.86 11.49 24.91
CA GLU A 4 -18.43 10.68 23.76
C GLU A 4 -19.66 10.06 23.11
N HIS A 5 -19.73 10.15 21.79
CA HIS A 5 -20.81 9.61 20.99
C HIS A 5 -20.28 8.48 20.11
N TYR A 6 -21.10 7.46 19.92
CA TYR A 6 -20.76 6.28 19.13
C TYR A 6 -21.93 5.94 18.20
N ARG A 7 -21.62 5.54 16.97
CA ARG A 7 -22.59 4.92 16.05
C ARG A 7 -23.09 3.58 16.61
N ALA A 8 -24.12 3.02 15.99
CA ALA A 8 -24.64 1.69 16.36
C ALA A 8 -23.57 0.59 16.24
N ASP A 9 -22.64 0.72 15.30
CA ASP A 9 -21.50 -0.17 15.16
C ASP A 9 -20.32 0.21 16.07
N GLY A 10 -20.49 1.10 17.05
CA GLY A 10 -19.49 1.39 18.07
C GLY A 10 -18.25 2.17 17.59
N VAL A 11 -18.31 2.80 16.41
CA VAL A 11 -17.29 3.78 15.96
C VAL A 11 -17.56 5.14 16.60
N ARG A 12 -16.50 5.79 17.10
CA ARG A 12 -16.57 7.11 17.76
C ARG A 12 -16.95 8.21 16.76
N ILE A 13 -17.84 9.11 17.15
CA ILE A 13 -18.28 10.29 16.39
C ILE A 13 -18.25 11.54 17.28
N THR A 14 -18.25 12.71 16.64
CA THR A 14 -18.07 14.01 17.31
C THR A 14 -19.38 14.70 17.73
N HIS A 15 -20.54 14.08 17.48
CA HIS A 15 -21.86 14.65 17.77
C HIS A 15 -22.87 13.56 18.13
N ASP A 16 -23.97 13.92 18.81
CA ASP A 16 -25.07 13.01 19.14
C ASP A 16 -25.97 12.79 17.92
N PRO A 17 -26.00 11.59 17.31
CA PRO A 17 -26.82 11.34 16.13
C PRO A 17 -28.33 11.31 16.48
N TYR A 18 -28.67 11.22 17.77
CA TYR A 18 -30.06 11.23 18.27
C TYR A 18 -30.48 12.57 18.88
N ALA A 19 -29.65 13.63 18.78
CA ALA A 19 -30.02 14.94 19.28
C ALA A 19 -31.31 15.48 18.61
N PRO A 20 -32.14 16.25 19.33
CA PRO A 20 -33.28 16.95 18.74
C PRO A 20 -32.84 17.77 17.53
N GLY A 21 -33.50 17.58 16.38
CA GLY A 21 -33.16 18.24 15.11
C GLY A 21 -32.30 17.42 14.15
N MET A 22 -31.69 16.31 14.57
CA MET A 22 -30.94 15.44 13.63
C MET A 22 -31.83 14.79 12.59
N VAL A 23 -33.05 14.40 12.97
CA VAL A 23 -34.05 13.84 12.02
C VAL A 23 -34.47 14.87 10.97
N GLU A 24 -34.65 16.13 11.35
CA GLU A 24 -34.98 17.21 10.42
C GLU A 24 -33.79 17.56 9.52
N LYS A 25 -32.58 17.52 10.09
CA LYS A 25 -31.35 17.89 9.39
C LYS A 25 -30.83 16.82 8.43
N TYR A 26 -30.98 15.53 8.80
CA TYR A 26 -30.30 14.41 8.14
C TYR A 26 -31.19 13.18 7.91
N GLY A 27 -32.47 13.19 8.29
CA GLY A 27 -33.37 12.06 8.12
C GLY A 27 -33.41 11.08 9.30
N ARG A 28 -34.30 10.08 9.22
CA ARG A 28 -34.49 9.07 10.27
C ARG A 28 -33.43 7.97 10.22
N PRO A 29 -33.18 7.25 11.32
CA PRO A 29 -32.31 6.06 11.29
C PRO A 29 -32.72 5.05 10.22
N GLY A 30 -31.75 4.63 9.39
CA GLY A 30 -31.96 3.71 8.27
C GLY A 30 -32.47 4.38 6.98
N GLU A 31 -32.72 5.68 6.99
CA GLU A 31 -32.93 6.48 5.78
C GLU A 31 -31.63 7.21 5.44
N THR A 32 -31.16 7.06 4.21
CA THR A 32 -30.06 7.90 3.69
C THR A 32 -30.63 9.16 3.04
N ASP A 33 -29.90 10.27 3.08
CA ASP A 33 -30.25 11.42 2.25
C ASP A 33 -30.12 11.10 0.74
N ASN A 34 -30.48 12.05 -0.12
CA ASN A 34 -30.39 11.89 -1.59
C ASN A 34 -28.95 11.65 -2.09
N GLU A 35 -27.95 11.84 -1.24
CA GLU A 35 -26.55 11.60 -1.54
C GLU A 35 -26.04 10.29 -0.92
N GLY A 36 -26.86 9.55 -0.18
CA GLY A 36 -26.49 8.28 0.43
C GLY A 36 -25.85 8.39 1.82
N PHE A 37 -25.89 9.56 2.47
CA PHE A 37 -25.40 9.74 3.84
C PHE A 37 -26.42 9.24 4.86
N ASP A 38 -26.01 8.31 5.73
CA ASP A 38 -26.78 7.88 6.90
C ASP A 38 -26.11 8.42 8.18
N PRO A 39 -26.69 9.39 8.90
CA PRO A 39 -26.07 9.99 10.09
C PRO A 39 -25.89 9.01 11.28
N TYR A 40 -26.53 7.84 11.24
CA TYR A 40 -26.43 6.81 12.27
C TYR A 40 -25.43 5.72 11.91
N ALA A 41 -25.27 5.43 10.62
CA ALA A 41 -24.38 4.40 10.10
C ALA A 41 -23.06 4.94 9.54
N ASP A 42 -22.96 6.24 9.25
CA ASP A 42 -21.79 6.86 8.64
C ASP A 42 -21.08 7.82 9.60
N THR A 43 -19.75 7.70 9.70
CA THR A 43 -18.92 8.63 10.48
C THR A 43 -18.70 9.91 9.70
N VAL A 44 -18.63 9.77 8.37
CA VAL A 44 -18.53 10.82 7.36
C VAL A 44 -19.26 10.31 6.11
N GLY A 45 -20.08 11.15 5.49
CA GLY A 45 -20.88 10.74 4.33
C GLY A 45 -20.05 10.45 3.06
N PRO A 46 -20.69 9.91 2.02
CA PRO A 46 -20.01 9.57 0.77
C PRO A 46 -19.40 10.81 0.10
N GLY A 47 -20.02 11.99 0.21
CA GLY A 47 -19.43 13.23 -0.32
C GLY A 47 -18.06 13.58 0.29
N ILE A 48 -17.75 13.08 1.49
CA ILE A 48 -16.54 13.42 2.24
C ILE A 48 -15.41 12.41 2.02
N TYR A 49 -15.70 11.10 2.03
CA TYR A 49 -14.64 10.08 2.06
C TYR A 49 -14.89 8.79 1.25
N GLY A 50 -16.12 8.27 1.17
CA GLY A 50 -16.41 6.99 0.52
C GLY A 50 -17.07 7.05 -0.86
N GLY A 51 -17.23 8.25 -1.40
CA GLY A 51 -18.11 8.52 -2.53
C GLY A 51 -17.47 8.33 -3.90
N ILE A 52 -18.34 8.25 -4.90
CA ILE A 52 -17.96 8.19 -6.30
C ILE A 52 -17.28 9.50 -6.71
N VAL A 53 -16.10 9.38 -7.33
CA VAL A 53 -15.31 10.53 -7.78
C VAL A 53 -15.65 10.90 -9.21
N LYS A 54 -15.64 12.19 -9.49
CA LYS A 54 -15.75 12.71 -10.85
C LYS A 54 -14.49 12.34 -11.62
N ARG A 55 -14.66 11.74 -12.79
CA ARG A 55 -13.58 11.42 -13.72
C ARG A 55 -13.71 12.25 -14.98
N ASP A 56 -12.58 12.63 -15.56
CA ASP A 56 -12.55 13.29 -16.85
C ASP A 56 -13.10 12.32 -17.92
N PRO A 57 -14.09 12.73 -18.73
CA PRO A 57 -14.73 11.83 -19.68
C PRO A 57 -13.82 11.43 -20.85
N ALA A 58 -12.76 12.20 -21.14
CA ALA A 58 -11.82 11.91 -22.22
C ALA A 58 -10.65 11.04 -21.73
N THR A 59 -10.14 11.26 -20.51
CA THR A 59 -8.96 10.57 -19.99
C THR A 59 -9.26 9.48 -18.95
N GLY A 60 -10.43 9.53 -18.31
CA GLY A 60 -10.79 8.67 -17.18
C GLY A 60 -10.09 9.01 -15.86
N GLU A 61 -9.21 10.03 -15.86
CA GLU A 61 -8.47 10.46 -14.68
C GLU A 61 -9.38 11.09 -13.62
N VAL A 62 -9.01 10.96 -12.35
CA VAL A 62 -9.75 11.57 -11.25
C VAL A 62 -9.62 13.07 -11.30
N VAL A 63 -10.76 13.77 -11.31
CA VAL A 63 -10.77 15.23 -11.26
C VAL A 63 -10.44 15.70 -9.85
N VAL A 64 -9.37 16.49 -9.73
CA VAL A 64 -8.93 17.10 -8.46
C VAL A 64 -9.45 18.53 -8.37
N GLY A 65 -10.05 18.88 -7.25
CA GLY A 65 -10.64 20.21 -7.04
C GLY A 65 -11.04 20.46 -5.60
N ARG A 66 -11.91 21.46 -5.41
CA ARG A 66 -12.49 21.76 -4.09
C ARG A 66 -13.34 20.56 -3.64
N GLN A 67 -13.08 20.07 -2.43
CA GLN A 67 -13.84 18.97 -1.85
C GLN A 67 -15.21 19.43 -1.33
N TYR A 68 -16.10 18.45 -1.14
CA TYR A 68 -17.48 18.67 -0.72
C TYR A 68 -17.60 19.40 0.63
N GLN A 69 -18.65 20.24 0.76
CA GLN A 69 -19.04 20.98 1.97
C GLN A 69 -17.91 21.80 2.66
N ASN A 70 -16.84 22.20 1.95
CA ASN A 70 -15.69 22.91 2.52
C ASN A 70 -15.05 22.18 3.73
N HIS A 71 -15.24 20.86 3.87
CA HIS A 71 -14.72 20.11 5.02
C HIS A 71 -13.21 19.87 4.97
N ASN A 72 -12.58 20.13 3.83
CA ASN A 72 -11.14 20.02 3.67
C ASN A 72 -10.60 21.22 2.88
N PRO A 73 -9.68 22.02 3.44
CA PRO A 73 -9.04 23.10 2.71
C PRO A 73 -8.09 22.59 1.61
N ARG A 74 -7.71 21.30 1.63
CA ARG A 74 -6.84 20.70 0.61
C ARG A 74 -7.65 20.25 -0.61
N PRO A 75 -7.17 20.53 -1.84
CA PRO A 75 -7.74 19.95 -3.05
C PRO A 75 -7.68 18.41 -3.01
N GLY A 76 -8.69 17.76 -3.54
CA GLY A 76 -8.68 16.31 -3.75
C GLY A 76 -9.80 15.84 -4.68
N PRO A 77 -10.11 14.54 -4.71
CA PRO A 77 -11.10 13.99 -5.64
C PRO A 77 -12.47 14.66 -5.48
N VAL A 78 -13.00 15.18 -6.58
CA VAL A 78 -14.30 15.87 -6.60
C VAL A 78 -15.42 14.83 -6.54
N TYR A 79 -16.39 15.03 -5.65
CA TYR A 79 -17.56 14.15 -5.54
C TYR A 79 -18.45 14.27 -6.78
N ALA A 80 -18.84 13.14 -7.38
CA ALA A 80 -19.70 13.08 -8.55
C ALA A 80 -21.21 12.97 -8.22
N GLY A 81 -21.57 12.81 -6.95
CA GLY A 81 -22.90 12.36 -6.56
C GLY A 81 -23.06 10.84 -6.70
N GLY A 82 -24.27 10.33 -6.43
CA GLY A 82 -24.59 8.91 -6.58
C GLY A 82 -24.17 8.00 -5.42
N GLY A 83 -23.71 8.57 -4.31
CA GLY A 83 -23.41 7.86 -3.08
C GLY A 83 -22.06 7.16 -3.08
N TYR A 84 -22.00 6.06 -2.32
CA TYR A 84 -20.78 5.27 -2.09
C TYR A 84 -20.32 4.54 -3.34
N THR A 85 -19.00 4.37 -3.49
CA THR A 85 -18.45 3.52 -4.57
C THR A 85 -18.96 2.06 -4.46
N PRO A 86 -18.98 1.30 -5.57
CA PRO A 86 -19.28 -0.13 -5.53
C PRO A 86 -18.41 -0.89 -4.52
N MET A 87 -17.12 -0.54 -4.43
CA MET A 87 -16.20 -1.11 -3.43
C MET A 87 -16.63 -0.79 -2.01
N SER A 88 -16.91 0.49 -1.69
CA SER A 88 -17.35 0.90 -0.36
C SER A 88 -18.64 0.18 0.08
N ASN A 89 -19.58 -0.03 -0.84
CA ASN A 89 -20.79 -0.79 -0.56
C ASN A 89 -20.51 -2.30 -0.36
N ALA A 90 -19.58 -2.87 -1.13
CA ALA A 90 -19.21 -4.28 -1.03
C ALA A 90 -18.48 -4.61 0.29
N LEU A 91 -17.69 -3.70 0.84
CA LEU A 91 -16.95 -3.88 2.10
C LEU A 91 -17.87 -4.25 3.29
N ARG A 92 -19.09 -3.69 3.34
CA ARG A 92 -20.07 -3.99 4.40
C ARG A 92 -20.59 -5.44 4.34
N LYS A 93 -20.48 -6.07 3.17
CA LYS A 93 -20.92 -7.45 2.93
C LYS A 93 -19.78 -8.46 3.09
N GLY A 94 -18.58 -8.02 3.46
CA GLY A 94 -17.41 -8.87 3.58
C GLY A 94 -16.98 -9.49 2.25
N GLU A 95 -16.24 -10.59 2.33
CA GLU A 95 -15.75 -11.34 1.17
C GLU A 95 -16.88 -11.72 0.19
N ALA A 96 -18.07 -12.07 0.69
CA ALA A 96 -19.21 -12.47 -0.14
C ALA A 96 -19.66 -11.36 -1.11
N GLY A 97 -19.56 -10.09 -0.71
CA GLY A 97 -19.82 -8.96 -1.58
C GLY A 97 -18.63 -8.57 -2.46
N LEU A 98 -17.41 -8.71 -1.92
CA LEU A 98 -16.18 -8.27 -2.58
C LEU A 98 -15.71 -9.23 -3.69
N ARG A 99 -15.83 -10.54 -3.48
CA ARG A 99 -15.36 -11.56 -4.42
C ARG A 99 -15.94 -11.41 -5.83
N PRO A 100 -17.27 -11.39 -6.04
CA PRO A 100 -17.81 -11.23 -7.38
C PRO A 100 -17.42 -9.90 -8.04
N LEU A 101 -17.22 -8.85 -7.24
CA LEU A 101 -16.82 -7.54 -7.74
C LEU A 101 -15.35 -7.54 -8.19
N LEU A 102 -14.44 -8.03 -7.36
CA LEU A 102 -13.00 -8.06 -7.63
C LEU A 102 -12.58 -9.15 -8.63
N ASP A 103 -13.37 -10.21 -8.79
CA ASP A 103 -13.15 -11.19 -9.85
C ASP A 103 -13.44 -10.60 -11.23
N LYS A 104 -14.44 -9.71 -11.31
CA LYS A 104 -14.81 -9.03 -12.56
C LYS A 104 -13.96 -7.78 -12.82
N TYR A 105 -13.61 -7.04 -11.78
CA TYR A 105 -12.89 -5.78 -11.84
C TYR A 105 -11.78 -5.75 -10.77
N PRO A 106 -10.66 -6.46 -11.00
CA PRO A 106 -9.60 -6.61 -10.00
C PRO A 106 -8.90 -5.28 -9.64
N ASP A 107 -8.88 -4.33 -10.57
CA ASP A 107 -8.33 -2.98 -10.40
C ASP A 107 -9.06 -2.18 -9.30
N LEU A 108 -10.32 -2.49 -9.01
CA LEU A 108 -11.09 -1.83 -7.97
C LEU A 108 -10.52 -2.02 -6.55
N VAL A 109 -9.62 -3.01 -6.36
CA VAL A 109 -8.94 -3.23 -5.07
C VAL A 109 -8.15 -2.00 -4.59
N ASN A 110 -7.77 -1.11 -5.51
CA ASN A 110 -7.06 0.13 -5.26
C ASN A 110 -7.79 1.38 -5.79
N ASP A 111 -9.11 1.29 -6.07
CA ASP A 111 -9.88 2.43 -6.58
C ASP A 111 -9.85 3.62 -5.61
N ILE A 112 -10.03 4.82 -6.15
CA ILE A 112 -9.96 6.06 -5.40
C ILE A 112 -11.37 6.61 -5.20
N SER A 113 -11.78 6.79 -3.95
CA SER A 113 -13.02 7.48 -3.59
C SER A 113 -12.75 8.94 -3.19
N THR A 114 -13.79 9.66 -2.80
CA THR A 114 -13.66 11.00 -2.19
C THR A 114 -12.69 10.96 -0.99
N GLY A 115 -12.15 12.12 -0.59
CA GLY A 115 -11.11 12.15 0.44
C GLY A 115 -9.81 11.44 0.04
N GLY A 116 -9.63 11.03 -1.22
CA GLY A 116 -8.47 10.27 -1.71
C GLY A 116 -8.34 8.88 -1.08
N ALA A 117 -9.41 8.39 -0.48
CA ALA A 117 -9.41 7.11 0.20
C ALA A 117 -9.37 5.96 -0.82
N ARG A 118 -8.83 4.83 -0.37
CA ARG A 118 -8.83 3.55 -1.08
C ARG A 118 -9.61 2.50 -0.29
N PRO A 119 -9.97 1.34 -0.85
CA PRO A 119 -10.75 0.32 -0.13
C PRO A 119 -10.20 -0.03 1.26
N LEU A 120 -8.87 -0.08 1.45
CA LEU A 120 -8.28 -0.31 2.77
C LEU A 120 -8.52 0.82 3.78
N HIS A 121 -8.55 2.08 3.34
CA HIS A 121 -8.97 3.19 4.19
C HIS A 121 -10.44 3.05 4.58
N MET A 122 -11.28 2.60 3.65
CA MET A 122 -12.72 2.39 3.88
C MET A 122 -13.02 1.22 4.82
N CYS A 123 -12.13 0.21 4.90
CA CYS A 123 -12.15 -0.76 5.99
C CYS A 123 -12.02 -0.09 7.36
N GLY A 124 -11.25 1.00 7.44
CA GLY A 124 -11.06 1.79 8.65
C GLY A 124 -12.22 2.71 9.02
N MET A 125 -13.35 2.68 8.31
CA MET A 125 -14.48 3.62 8.50
C MET A 125 -15.70 3.00 9.19
N GLY A 126 -15.65 1.72 9.57
CA GLY A 126 -16.75 1.00 10.21
C GLY A 126 -16.27 -0.30 10.85
N ARG A 127 -16.91 -0.75 11.94
CA ARG A 127 -16.54 -2.01 12.59
C ARG A 127 -16.71 -3.21 11.69
N ASP A 128 -17.80 -3.26 10.93
CA ASP A 128 -18.06 -4.38 10.03
C ASP A 128 -17.08 -4.39 8.84
N ASN A 129 -16.73 -3.20 8.33
CA ASN A 129 -15.84 -3.08 7.17
C ASN A 129 -14.42 -3.59 7.47
N GLN A 130 -13.95 -3.49 8.72
CA GLN A 130 -12.60 -3.92 9.09
C GLN A 130 -12.38 -5.43 8.86
N HIS A 131 -13.46 -6.24 8.86
CA HIS A 131 -13.38 -7.68 8.61
C HIS A 131 -13.05 -8.00 7.14
N SER A 132 -13.20 -7.03 6.23
CA SER A 132 -12.80 -7.17 4.83
C SER A 132 -11.30 -6.95 4.61
N THR A 133 -10.55 -6.45 5.61
CA THR A 133 -9.16 -6.01 5.46
C THR A 133 -8.24 -7.12 4.97
N ALA A 134 -8.26 -8.30 5.61
CA ALA A 134 -7.38 -9.41 5.23
C ALA A 134 -7.64 -9.87 3.79
N TYR A 135 -8.92 -9.94 3.39
CA TYR A 135 -9.31 -10.36 2.05
C TYR A 135 -8.86 -9.36 0.98
N ILE A 136 -9.07 -8.05 1.16
CA ILE A 136 -8.62 -7.09 0.14
C ILE A 136 -7.09 -6.99 0.06
N ILE A 137 -6.38 -7.19 1.18
CA ILE A 137 -4.91 -7.34 1.18
C ILE A 137 -4.50 -8.53 0.31
N SER A 138 -5.15 -9.70 0.46
CA SER A 138 -4.83 -10.88 -0.36
C SER A 138 -5.15 -10.68 -1.84
N ARG A 139 -5.93 -9.65 -2.20
CA ARG A 139 -6.23 -9.24 -3.58
C ARG A 139 -5.30 -8.14 -4.12
N GLY A 140 -4.26 -7.74 -3.37
CA GLY A 140 -3.26 -6.77 -3.82
C GLY A 140 -3.58 -5.32 -3.46
N ALA A 141 -4.38 -5.08 -2.42
CA ALA A 141 -4.58 -3.73 -1.91
C ALA A 141 -3.27 -3.13 -1.37
N ASP A 142 -3.04 -1.85 -1.67
CA ASP A 142 -1.88 -1.10 -1.18
C ASP A 142 -2.01 -0.75 0.31
N ILE A 143 -1.22 -1.44 1.13
CA ILE A 143 -1.23 -1.40 2.60
C ILE A 143 -0.79 -0.03 3.15
N GLU A 144 0.04 0.70 2.40
CA GLU A 144 0.63 1.98 2.83
C GLU A 144 0.10 3.18 2.02
N ALA A 145 -0.98 2.98 1.26
CA ALA A 145 -1.63 4.04 0.50
C ALA A 145 -1.96 5.24 1.40
N LEU A 146 -1.90 6.45 0.83
CA LEU A 146 -2.21 7.68 1.56
C LEU A 146 -3.50 8.31 1.05
N ASP A 147 -4.36 8.70 1.99
CA ASP A 147 -5.54 9.53 1.70
C ASP A 147 -5.18 11.03 1.59
N THR A 148 -6.17 11.90 1.35
CA THR A 148 -5.96 13.36 1.24
C THR A 148 -5.54 14.05 2.55
N TYR A 149 -5.68 13.38 3.68
CA TYR A 149 -5.17 13.84 4.97
C TYR A 149 -3.73 13.39 5.20
N GLY A 150 -3.20 12.53 4.33
CA GLY A 150 -1.86 11.97 4.48
C GLY A 150 -1.82 10.80 5.45
N MET A 151 -2.96 10.16 5.72
CA MET A 151 -3.06 9.00 6.60
C MET A 151 -3.03 7.70 5.81
N THR A 152 -2.40 6.67 6.38
CA THR A 152 -2.47 5.28 5.88
C THR A 152 -3.72 4.56 6.40
N PRO A 153 -4.07 3.38 5.86
CA PRO A 153 -5.13 2.55 6.43
C PRO A 153 -4.95 2.25 7.92
N LEU A 154 -3.72 2.05 8.39
CA LEU A 154 -3.44 1.77 9.80
C LEU A 154 -3.73 2.98 10.70
N HIS A 155 -3.54 4.21 10.22
CA HIS A 155 -3.98 5.42 10.93
C HIS A 155 -5.51 5.47 11.06
N ARG A 156 -6.25 5.07 10.02
CA ARG A 156 -7.73 5.03 10.07
C ARG A 156 -8.23 3.99 11.06
N MET A 157 -7.59 2.82 11.10
CA MET A 157 -7.89 1.81 12.13
C MET A 157 -7.62 2.37 13.54
N ALA A 158 -6.48 3.06 13.72
CA ALA A 158 -6.11 3.71 14.97
C ALA A 158 -7.08 4.81 15.40
N SER A 159 -7.57 5.65 14.48
CA SER A 159 -8.49 6.74 14.84
C SER A 159 -9.87 6.23 15.29
N ASN A 160 -10.27 5.05 14.84
CA ASN A 160 -11.60 4.48 15.05
C ASN A 160 -11.62 3.25 15.96
N ASN A 161 -10.48 2.92 16.60
CA ASN A 161 -10.31 1.76 17.49
C ASN A 161 -10.71 0.41 16.84
N LEU A 162 -10.28 0.19 15.60
CA LEU A 162 -10.59 -1.00 14.80
C LEU A 162 -9.44 -2.02 14.85
N ALA A 163 -9.39 -2.80 15.94
CA ALA A 163 -8.28 -3.69 16.24
C ALA A 163 -8.13 -4.86 15.26
N VAL A 164 -9.21 -5.43 14.73
CA VAL A 164 -9.14 -6.58 13.80
C VAL A 164 -8.53 -6.16 12.47
N GLY A 165 -8.94 -4.99 11.95
CA GLY A 165 -8.36 -4.44 10.73
C GLY A 165 -6.90 -4.00 10.96
N ALA A 166 -6.59 -3.39 12.11
CA ALA A 166 -5.21 -3.04 12.47
C ALA A 166 -4.29 -4.26 12.55
N GLU A 167 -4.75 -5.35 13.18
CA GLU A 167 -3.99 -6.60 13.28
C GLU A 167 -3.75 -7.21 11.90
N ALA A 168 -4.76 -7.28 11.03
CA ALA A 168 -4.61 -7.77 9.67
C ALA A 168 -3.58 -6.96 8.85
N LEU A 169 -3.58 -5.62 8.99
CA LEU A 169 -2.57 -4.75 8.35
C LEU A 169 -1.16 -5.06 8.87
N LEU A 170 -0.99 -5.22 10.18
CA LEU A 170 0.31 -5.48 10.81
C LEU A 170 0.83 -6.90 10.53
N GLU A 171 -0.06 -7.89 10.47
CA GLU A 171 0.26 -9.25 10.00
C GLU A 171 0.75 -9.22 8.55
N ALA A 172 0.10 -8.40 7.73
CA ALA A 172 0.52 -8.11 6.36
C ALA A 172 1.71 -7.14 6.26
N ARG A 173 2.39 -6.86 7.38
CA ARG A 173 3.58 -6.01 7.52
C ARG A 173 3.40 -4.54 7.11
N ALA A 174 2.25 -3.96 7.42
CA ALA A 174 2.16 -2.51 7.53
C ALA A 174 3.21 -2.01 8.54
N ASP A 175 3.83 -0.85 8.27
CA ASP A 175 4.78 -0.24 9.18
C ASP A 175 4.03 0.39 10.38
N PRO A 176 4.20 -0.13 11.61
CA PRO A 176 3.52 0.41 12.79
C PRO A 176 3.96 1.84 13.15
N ASN A 177 5.06 2.32 12.56
CA ASN A 177 5.65 3.63 12.83
C ASN A 177 5.54 4.61 11.64
N ASN A 178 4.89 4.22 10.54
CA ASN A 178 4.74 5.11 9.38
C ASN A 178 3.93 6.35 9.80
N ALA A 179 4.55 7.53 9.83
CA ALA A 179 3.89 8.78 10.22
C ALA A 179 3.03 9.40 9.10
N GLY A 180 2.97 8.76 7.93
CA GLY A 180 2.29 9.27 6.74
C GLY A 180 2.76 10.68 6.35
N LYS A 181 1.85 11.44 5.73
CA LYS A 181 1.99 12.89 5.51
C LYS A 181 1.22 13.72 6.55
N CYS A 182 0.51 13.08 7.48
CA CYS A 182 -0.09 13.77 8.62
C CYS A 182 0.94 14.07 9.74
N GLY A 183 2.08 13.37 9.74
CA GLY A 183 3.20 13.63 10.65
C GLY A 183 3.06 12.99 12.04
N ALA A 184 2.05 12.14 12.25
CA ALA A 184 1.82 11.42 13.50
C ALA A 184 1.77 9.92 13.21
N THR A 185 2.36 9.09 14.07
CA THR A 185 2.33 7.62 13.91
C THR A 185 0.94 7.05 14.26
N PRO A 186 0.61 5.82 13.81
CA PRO A 186 -0.62 5.15 14.21
C PRO A 186 -0.81 5.06 15.72
N LEU A 187 0.28 4.89 16.49
CA LEU A 187 0.21 4.87 17.95
C LEU A 187 -0.16 6.23 18.54
N GLN A 188 0.38 7.33 17.99
CA GLN A 188 0.02 8.68 18.42
C GLN A 188 -1.46 8.98 18.13
N ILE A 189 -1.94 8.65 16.92
CA ILE A 189 -3.36 8.78 16.56
C ILE A 189 -4.25 7.93 17.47
N ALA A 190 -3.83 6.71 17.80
CA ALA A 190 -4.57 5.84 18.70
C ALA A 190 -4.65 6.41 20.13
N GLN A 191 -3.57 7.04 20.62
CA GLN A 191 -3.55 7.70 21.92
C GLN A 191 -4.49 8.91 21.96
N GLU A 192 -4.41 9.79 20.96
CA GLU A 192 -5.31 10.95 20.82
C GLU A 192 -6.78 10.54 20.71
N SER A 193 -7.02 9.40 20.05
CA SER A 193 -8.37 8.85 19.86
C SER A 193 -8.85 7.95 20.98
N GLN A 194 -8.01 7.71 22.00
CA GLN A 194 -8.27 6.75 23.09
C GLN A 194 -8.63 5.34 22.59
N ALA A 195 -8.05 4.93 21.46
CA ALA A 195 -8.28 3.65 20.80
C ALA A 195 -7.51 2.51 21.50
N ARG A 196 -8.00 2.12 22.67
CA ARG A 196 -7.33 1.19 23.58
C ARG A 196 -7.01 -0.17 22.95
N ASP A 197 -7.90 -0.69 22.11
CA ASP A 197 -7.73 -2.02 21.52
C ASP A 197 -6.65 -1.98 20.45
N VAL A 198 -6.65 -0.96 19.59
CA VAL A 198 -5.58 -0.76 18.60
C VAL A 198 -4.24 -0.46 19.28
N MET A 199 -4.22 0.29 20.39
CA MET A 199 -3.00 0.50 21.16
C MET A 199 -2.40 -0.82 21.68
N GLN A 200 -3.23 -1.79 22.08
CA GLN A 200 -2.74 -3.11 22.49
C GLN A 200 -2.15 -3.88 21.30
N VAL A 201 -2.84 -3.87 20.16
CA VAL A 201 -2.33 -4.47 18.92
C VAL A 201 -0.99 -3.84 18.55
N LEU A 202 -0.90 -2.52 18.43
CA LEU A 202 0.33 -1.82 18.07
C LEU A 202 1.49 -2.11 19.03
N LYS A 203 1.24 -2.21 20.34
CA LYS A 203 2.27 -2.60 21.32
C LYS A 203 2.80 -4.01 21.10
N ARG A 204 1.94 -4.97 20.74
CA ARG A 204 2.35 -6.35 20.42
C ARG A 204 3.27 -6.40 19.19
N TYR A 205 3.02 -5.53 18.20
CA TYR A 205 3.81 -5.46 16.97
C TYR A 205 5.01 -4.50 17.03
N GLY A 206 5.03 -3.55 17.99
CA GLY A 206 6.11 -2.59 18.21
C GLY A 206 7.12 -2.98 19.29
N GLY A 207 6.77 -3.89 20.21
CA GLY A 207 7.72 -4.51 21.13
C GLY A 207 8.55 -5.58 20.40
N SER A 208 9.85 -5.69 20.70
CA SER A 208 10.85 -6.57 20.05
C SER A 208 10.53 -8.08 19.99
N THR A 209 9.33 -8.51 20.35
CA THR A 209 8.84 -9.88 20.17
C THR A 209 7.77 -9.89 19.08
N ARG A 210 8.21 -9.85 17.82
CA ARG A 210 7.32 -10.18 16.70
C ARG A 210 6.88 -11.64 16.90
N PRO A 211 5.58 -11.96 17.06
CA PRO A 211 5.15 -13.34 17.04
C PRO A 211 5.60 -13.92 15.69
N SER A 212 6.43 -14.96 15.76
CA SER A 212 6.78 -15.73 14.57
C SER A 212 5.46 -16.29 14.01
N PRO A 213 5.28 -16.35 12.68
CA PRO A 213 4.19 -17.15 12.13
C PRO A 213 4.25 -18.56 12.73
N PRO A 214 3.12 -19.28 12.87
CA PRO A 214 3.16 -20.67 13.31
C PRO A 214 4.17 -21.42 12.43
N ARG A 215 5.20 -21.98 13.09
CA ARG A 215 6.28 -22.71 12.43
C ARG A 215 5.67 -23.87 11.66
N SER A 216 5.71 -23.84 10.33
CA SER A 216 5.82 -25.08 9.56
C SER A 216 7.22 -25.62 9.83
N GLU A 217 7.31 -26.79 10.43
CA GLU A 217 8.57 -27.43 10.76
C GLU A 217 9.44 -27.63 9.50
N ALA A 218 10.64 -27.05 9.48
CA ALA A 218 11.80 -27.65 8.83
C ALA A 218 13.10 -26.96 9.27
N SER A 219 13.94 -27.75 9.95
CA SER A 219 15.41 -27.75 9.95
C SER A 219 16.19 -26.64 10.67
N ALA A 220 16.90 -27.11 11.71
CA ALA A 220 18.08 -26.50 12.30
C ALA A 220 19.32 -26.70 11.41
N ALA A 221 20.28 -25.76 11.43
CA ALA A 221 21.74 -25.99 11.59
C ALA A 221 22.59 -24.72 11.39
N SER A 222 23.30 -24.36 12.47
CA SER A 222 24.66 -23.80 12.63
C SER A 222 25.56 -23.40 11.41
N ALA A 223 26.02 -22.14 11.46
CA ALA A 223 27.40 -21.61 11.34
C ALA A 223 28.46 -22.15 10.32
N GLY A 224 29.09 -21.22 9.57
CA GLY A 224 30.55 -21.23 9.31
C GLY A 224 31.08 -21.04 7.87
N ARG A 225 31.46 -19.79 7.52
CA ARG A 225 32.47 -19.28 6.53
C ARG A 225 32.44 -19.68 5.02
N PRO A 226 33.05 -18.85 4.12
CA PRO A 226 32.62 -18.63 2.73
C PRO A 226 33.48 -19.34 1.67
N VAL A 227 32.98 -19.57 0.44
CA VAL A 227 33.71 -19.48 -0.86
C VAL A 227 32.72 -19.40 -2.05
N LYS A 228 33.11 -18.62 -3.07
CA LYS A 228 32.58 -18.50 -4.44
C LYS A 228 32.14 -19.82 -5.10
N GLY A 229 31.04 -19.74 -5.84
CA GLY A 229 30.53 -20.74 -6.77
C GLY A 229 29.02 -20.60 -6.85
N SER A 230 28.49 -20.23 -8.01
CA SER A 230 27.06 -20.03 -8.25
C SER A 230 26.26 -21.22 -7.68
N LEU A 231 25.30 -20.91 -6.81
CA LEU A 231 24.51 -21.91 -6.10
C LEU A 231 23.35 -22.39 -6.98
N PRO A 232 23.09 -23.70 -7.07
CA PRO A 232 21.96 -24.22 -7.83
C PRO A 232 20.64 -23.83 -7.14
N GLY A 233 19.70 -23.27 -7.90
CA GLY A 233 18.37 -22.89 -7.43
C GLY A 233 18.02 -21.41 -7.46
N MET A 234 18.96 -20.53 -7.83
CA MET A 234 18.71 -19.08 -7.92
C MET A 234 18.22 -18.67 -9.32
N THR A 235 17.15 -17.87 -9.38
CA THR A 235 16.69 -17.21 -10.60
C THR A 235 17.76 -16.24 -11.08
N SER A 236 18.02 -16.18 -12.39
CA SER A 236 18.89 -15.14 -12.96
C SER A 236 18.12 -14.31 -13.99
N VAL A 237 18.63 -13.11 -14.25
CA VAL A 237 18.07 -12.18 -15.21
C VAL A 237 19.14 -11.79 -16.20
N VAL A 238 18.80 -11.77 -17.49
CA VAL A 238 19.72 -11.36 -18.55
C VAL A 238 19.22 -10.11 -19.23
N VAL A 239 20.05 -9.07 -19.25
CA VAL A 239 19.77 -7.80 -19.92
C VAL A 239 20.58 -7.72 -21.20
N ARG A 240 19.93 -7.41 -22.31
CA ARG A 240 20.55 -7.30 -23.64
C ARG A 240 20.04 -6.07 -24.39
N GLY A 241 20.85 -5.57 -25.32
CA GLY A 241 20.45 -4.52 -26.25
C GLY A 241 20.31 -3.12 -25.64
N SER A 242 20.75 -2.90 -24.40
CA SER A 242 20.84 -1.56 -23.84
C SER A 242 21.93 -0.74 -24.54
N GLY A 243 21.65 0.53 -24.82
CA GLY A 243 22.66 1.49 -25.27
C GLY A 243 23.63 1.94 -24.16
N VAL A 244 23.41 1.55 -22.90
CA VAL A 244 24.37 1.70 -21.80
C VAL A 244 25.07 0.36 -21.58
N ALA A 245 26.34 0.28 -21.97
CA ALA A 245 27.10 -0.98 -21.98
C ALA A 245 27.12 -1.68 -20.61
N ASP A 246 27.26 -0.90 -19.53
CA ASP A 246 27.42 -1.42 -18.18
C ASP A 246 26.20 -2.20 -17.65
N VAL A 247 25.01 -1.95 -18.19
CA VAL A 247 23.80 -2.65 -17.73
C VAL A 247 23.45 -3.88 -18.57
N ASN A 248 24.25 -4.19 -19.59
CA ASN A 248 24.10 -5.46 -20.32
C ASN A 248 24.84 -6.57 -19.58
N GLY A 249 24.21 -7.74 -19.44
CA GLY A 249 24.83 -8.89 -18.80
C GLY A 249 23.85 -9.75 -18.03
N GLU A 250 24.40 -10.70 -17.28
CA GLU A 250 23.66 -11.59 -16.40
C GLU A 250 23.66 -11.01 -14.98
N TYR A 251 22.51 -11.10 -14.33
CA TYR A 251 22.25 -10.63 -12.99
C TYR A 251 21.76 -11.80 -12.15
N GLU A 252 22.28 -11.91 -10.94
CA GLU A 252 21.88 -12.92 -9.98
C GLU A 252 20.88 -12.35 -8.99
N GLU A 253 19.89 -13.15 -8.61
CA GLU A 253 18.95 -12.79 -7.55
C GLU A 253 19.68 -12.51 -6.22
N ARG A 254 19.19 -11.48 -5.51
CA ARG A 254 19.66 -11.03 -4.21
C ARG A 254 18.49 -10.93 -3.24
N ASN A 255 18.79 -11.05 -1.95
CA ASN A 255 17.78 -10.98 -0.92
C ASN A 255 17.17 -9.58 -0.89
N PRO A 256 15.82 -9.44 -0.87
CA PRO A 256 15.13 -8.15 -0.81
C PRO A 256 15.59 -7.21 0.31
N VAL A 257 16.12 -7.76 1.41
CA VAL A 257 16.59 -6.97 2.56
C VAL A 257 18.01 -6.45 2.41
N ASP A 258 18.81 -7.02 1.51
CA ASP A 258 20.17 -6.60 1.24
C ASP A 258 20.14 -5.31 0.42
N VAL A 259 21.00 -4.36 0.77
CA VAL A 259 21.09 -3.07 0.06
C VAL A 259 22.09 -3.20 -1.11
N PRO A 260 21.73 -2.81 -2.34
CA PRO A 260 22.67 -2.75 -3.44
C PRO A 260 23.83 -1.78 -3.12
N LYS A 261 25.06 -2.16 -3.46
CA LYS A 261 26.23 -1.32 -3.15
C LYS A 261 26.14 0.06 -3.82
N GLY A 262 25.78 0.10 -5.11
CA GLY A 262 25.61 1.35 -5.86
C GLY A 262 24.55 2.25 -5.21
N PHE A 263 23.42 1.68 -4.78
CA PHE A 263 22.38 2.40 -4.04
C PHE A 263 22.92 3.06 -2.76
N GLY A 264 23.73 2.34 -1.98
CA GLY A 264 24.37 2.87 -0.77
C GLY A 264 25.36 3.99 -1.08
N THR A 265 26.08 3.91 -2.20
CA THR A 265 26.96 4.98 -2.68
C THR A 265 26.16 6.23 -3.03
N THR A 266 25.07 6.11 -3.80
CA THR A 266 24.19 7.24 -4.14
C THR A 266 23.58 7.88 -2.90
N CYS A 267 23.08 7.09 -1.95
CA CYS A 267 22.55 7.61 -0.69
C CYS A 267 23.61 8.41 0.09
N SER A 268 24.83 7.89 0.18
CA SER A 268 25.93 8.57 0.86
C SER A 268 26.29 9.90 0.20
N GLN A 269 26.32 9.95 -1.14
CA GLN A 269 26.59 11.18 -1.89
C GLN A 269 25.50 12.23 -1.71
N MET A 270 24.24 11.79 -1.57
CA MET A 270 23.08 12.68 -1.39
C MET A 270 22.81 13.02 0.09
N GLY A 271 23.61 12.50 1.02
CA GLY A 271 23.43 12.70 2.46
C GLY A 271 22.19 12.01 3.03
N TRP A 272 21.75 10.92 2.42
CA TRP A 272 20.60 10.12 2.85
C TRP A 272 21.03 8.93 3.72
N ASP A 273 20.17 8.55 4.67
CA ASP A 273 20.33 7.29 5.38
C ASP A 273 20.03 6.12 4.44
N THR A 274 21.06 5.33 4.13
CA THR A 274 21.01 4.23 3.17
C THR A 274 19.96 3.19 3.54
N GLN A 275 19.87 2.80 4.81
CA GLN A 275 18.96 1.74 5.23
C GLN A 275 17.51 2.22 5.19
N GLN A 276 17.24 3.43 5.67
CA GLN A 276 15.91 4.02 5.62
C GLN A 276 15.46 4.27 4.18
N MET A 277 16.36 4.74 3.31
CA MET A 277 16.02 4.94 1.90
C MET A 277 15.74 3.61 1.19
N TRP A 278 16.51 2.57 1.49
CA TRP A 278 16.26 1.24 0.93
C TRP A 278 14.93 0.67 1.41
N LEU A 279 14.60 0.81 2.70
CA LEU A 279 13.29 0.43 3.25
C LEU A 279 12.13 1.19 2.59
N LYS A 280 12.36 2.46 2.21
CA LYS A 280 11.35 3.28 1.55
C LYS A 280 11.13 2.88 0.10
N LEU A 281 12.17 2.46 -0.62
CA LEU A 281 12.06 2.20 -2.06
C LEU A 281 11.85 0.72 -2.39
N SER A 282 12.44 -0.19 -1.61
CA SER A 282 12.20 -1.62 -1.76
C SER A 282 11.05 -2.08 -0.87
N ASN A 283 10.20 -2.97 -1.37
CA ASN A 283 9.12 -3.55 -0.57
C ASN A 283 9.58 -4.67 0.38
N GLN A 284 10.89 -4.90 0.47
CA GLN A 284 11.53 -5.93 1.30
C GLN A 284 10.98 -7.35 1.05
N ARG A 285 10.37 -7.59 -0.12
CA ARG A 285 9.76 -8.87 -0.51
C ARG A 285 10.17 -9.30 -1.90
N THR A 286 10.14 -8.38 -2.85
CA THR A 286 10.53 -8.58 -4.23
C THR A 286 12.04 -8.68 -4.30
N PRO A 287 12.59 -9.80 -4.79
CA PRO A 287 14.02 -9.91 -5.01
C PRO A 287 14.49 -8.85 -5.99
N TRP A 288 15.70 -8.36 -5.75
CA TRP A 288 16.43 -7.53 -6.71
C TRP A 288 17.57 -8.36 -7.30
N PHE A 289 18.15 -7.90 -8.40
CA PHE A 289 19.15 -8.65 -9.14
C PHE A 289 20.43 -7.84 -9.30
N GLU A 290 21.60 -8.48 -9.18
CA GLU A 290 22.90 -7.82 -9.23
C GLU A 290 23.79 -8.45 -10.30
N ALA A 291 24.38 -7.63 -11.15
CA ALA A 291 25.41 -8.04 -12.10
C ALA A 291 26.81 -8.02 -11.43
N PRO A 292 27.80 -8.79 -11.93
CA PRO A 292 29.15 -8.82 -11.36
C PRO A 292 29.86 -7.45 -11.31
N ASN A 293 29.48 -6.51 -12.18
CA ASN A 293 30.03 -5.15 -12.19
C ASN A 293 29.36 -4.20 -11.19
N GLY A 294 28.35 -4.64 -10.46
CA GLY A 294 27.63 -3.85 -9.46
C GLY A 294 26.38 -3.12 -9.98
N SER A 295 26.05 -3.24 -11.27
CA SER A 295 24.73 -2.82 -11.77
C SER A 295 23.64 -3.64 -11.12
N TYR A 296 22.45 -3.06 -10.94
CA TYR A 296 21.37 -3.77 -10.28
C TYR A 296 19.99 -3.44 -10.84
N ILE A 297 19.06 -4.38 -10.66
CA ILE A 297 17.67 -4.29 -11.08
C ILE A 297 16.78 -4.46 -9.86
N TYR A 298 15.90 -3.52 -9.57
CA TYR A 298 15.03 -3.58 -8.40
C TYR A 298 13.63 -3.05 -8.69
N TRP A 299 12.64 -3.52 -7.93
CA TRP A 299 11.30 -2.96 -7.96
C TRP A 299 11.19 -1.82 -6.96
N ASN A 300 10.85 -0.64 -7.44
CA ASN A 300 10.67 0.55 -6.64
C ASN A 300 9.18 0.68 -6.27
N GLN A 301 8.86 0.50 -5.00
CA GLN A 301 7.49 0.56 -4.51
C GLN A 301 6.90 1.97 -4.52
N SER A 302 7.74 3.01 -4.53
CA SER A 302 7.28 4.39 -4.46
C SER A 302 6.64 4.89 -5.75
N ASP A 303 7.04 4.32 -6.89
CA ASP A 303 6.51 4.65 -8.21
C ASP A 303 5.90 3.45 -8.94
N GLY A 304 6.02 2.24 -8.39
CA GLY A 304 5.48 1.00 -8.94
C GLY A 304 6.23 0.51 -10.18
N GLN A 305 7.47 0.95 -10.38
CA GLN A 305 8.28 0.61 -11.55
C GLN A 305 9.47 -0.28 -11.19
N TRP A 306 9.87 -1.11 -12.14
CA TRP A 306 11.20 -1.73 -12.12
C TRP A 306 12.23 -0.72 -12.60
N TRP A 307 13.39 -0.71 -11.95
CA TRP A 307 14.53 0.16 -12.23
C TRP A 307 15.74 -0.69 -12.62
N ILE A 308 16.52 -0.22 -13.59
CA ILE A 308 17.87 -0.71 -13.88
C ILE A 308 18.84 0.43 -13.61
N ASP A 309 19.74 0.22 -12.67
CA ASP A 309 20.74 1.19 -12.25
C ASP A 309 22.14 0.70 -12.66
N ALA A 310 22.99 1.65 -13.06
CA ALA A 310 24.40 1.41 -13.38
C ALA A 310 25.22 1.18 -12.08
N PRO A 311 26.50 0.76 -12.18
CA PRO A 311 27.31 0.44 -11.00
C PRO A 311 27.50 1.61 -10.02
N ASP A 312 27.41 2.84 -10.50
CA ASP A 312 27.48 4.07 -9.70
C ASP A 312 26.17 4.39 -8.95
N GLY A 313 25.13 3.58 -9.15
CA GLY A 313 23.78 3.75 -8.60
C GLY A 313 22.93 4.79 -9.36
N ALA A 314 23.39 5.27 -10.52
CA ALA A 314 22.58 6.11 -11.37
C ALA A 314 21.51 5.28 -12.09
N GLY A 315 20.25 5.65 -11.93
CA GLY A 315 19.15 5.04 -12.66
C GLY A 315 19.27 5.25 -14.17
N VAL A 316 19.10 4.18 -14.93
CA VAL A 316 19.25 4.19 -16.40
C VAL A 316 17.90 3.99 -17.09
N TYR A 317 17.16 2.95 -16.69
CA TYR A 317 15.88 2.59 -17.29
C TYR A 317 14.81 2.32 -16.23
N VAL A 318 13.55 2.62 -16.57
CA VAL A 318 12.38 2.26 -15.77
C VAL A 318 11.32 1.57 -16.59
N ALA A 319 10.58 0.63 -15.99
CA ALA A 319 9.45 -0.05 -16.63
C ALA A 319 8.31 -0.29 -15.64
N LEU A 320 7.09 0.10 -16.03
CA LEU A 320 5.89 -0.16 -15.24
C LEU A 320 5.50 -1.65 -15.35
N ALA A 321 5.55 -2.37 -14.24
CA ALA A 321 5.06 -3.76 -14.16
C ALA A 321 4.82 -4.17 -12.69
N SER A 322 4.15 -5.31 -12.50
CA SER A 322 3.96 -5.92 -11.18
C SER A 322 5.30 -6.23 -10.51
N ALA A 323 5.31 -6.23 -9.18
CA ALA A 323 6.49 -6.52 -8.35
C ALA A 323 6.96 -7.99 -8.37
N THR A 324 6.41 -8.84 -9.23
CA THR A 324 6.70 -10.28 -9.26
C THR A 324 8.02 -10.59 -9.94
N GLN A 325 8.27 -9.99 -11.11
CA GLN A 325 9.51 -10.15 -11.87
C GLN A 325 9.72 -8.95 -12.81
N PRO A 326 10.98 -8.66 -13.23
CA PRO A 326 11.24 -7.63 -14.22
C PRO A 326 10.49 -7.92 -15.54
N PRO A 327 9.89 -6.91 -16.18
CA PRO A 327 9.19 -7.11 -17.45
C PRO A 327 10.19 -7.30 -18.60
N ALA A 328 9.83 -8.17 -19.55
CA ALA A 328 10.73 -8.47 -20.67
C ALA A 328 10.94 -7.29 -21.64
N ALA A 329 9.97 -6.37 -21.68
CA ALA A 329 9.95 -5.18 -22.54
C ALA A 329 9.22 -4.03 -21.84
N GLY A 330 9.15 -2.86 -22.48
CA GLY A 330 8.47 -1.67 -21.95
C GLY A 330 9.36 -0.72 -21.16
N TRP A 331 10.68 -0.95 -21.20
CA TRP A 331 11.70 -0.10 -20.59
C TRP A 331 11.76 1.27 -21.26
N LYS A 332 11.83 2.32 -20.44
CA LYS A 332 11.99 3.72 -20.84
C LYS A 332 13.32 4.23 -20.30
N ALA A 333 14.14 4.82 -21.16
CA ALA A 333 15.38 5.46 -20.74
C ALA A 333 15.09 6.74 -19.95
N LEU A 334 15.76 6.91 -18.81
CA LEU A 334 15.68 8.15 -18.02
C LEU A 334 16.42 9.32 -18.69
N ASN A 335 17.42 9.02 -19.53
CA ASN A 335 18.10 10.00 -20.37
C ASN A 335 18.02 9.60 -21.85
N LYS A 336 17.70 10.57 -22.72
CA LYS A 336 17.65 10.38 -24.18
C LYS A 336 19.00 9.97 -24.77
N SER A 337 20.11 10.30 -24.12
CA SER A 337 21.45 9.92 -24.58
C SER A 337 21.77 8.43 -24.44
N TYR A 338 21.01 7.68 -23.62
CA TYR A 338 21.22 6.25 -23.40
C TYR A 338 20.85 5.37 -24.61
N GLY A 339 20.24 5.94 -25.64
CA GLY A 339 20.03 5.26 -26.92
C GLY A 339 19.02 4.10 -26.81
N ALA A 340 19.47 2.90 -27.17
CA ALA A 340 18.61 1.71 -27.25
C ALA A 340 18.08 1.28 -25.87
N VAL A 341 16.83 0.82 -25.85
CA VAL A 341 16.18 0.29 -24.63
C VAL A 341 16.44 -1.21 -24.53
N PRO A 342 16.65 -1.74 -23.30
CA PRO A 342 16.98 -3.15 -23.12
C PRO A 342 15.78 -4.07 -23.34
N THR A 343 16.10 -5.31 -23.70
CA THR A 343 15.24 -6.48 -23.44
C THR A 343 15.75 -7.21 -22.21
N VAL A 344 14.81 -7.74 -21.41
CA VAL A 344 15.14 -8.46 -20.18
C VAL A 344 14.56 -9.87 -20.24
N GLU A 345 15.35 -10.87 -19.90
CA GLU A 345 14.93 -12.27 -19.89
C GLU A 345 15.13 -12.83 -18.48
N VAL A 346 14.08 -13.42 -17.91
CA VAL A 346 14.15 -14.08 -16.60
C VAL A 346 14.39 -15.57 -16.85
N LEU A 347 15.50 -16.09 -16.34
CA LEU A 347 15.87 -17.49 -16.41
C LEU A 347 15.52 -18.15 -15.08
N ALA A 348 14.51 -19.02 -15.10
CA ALA A 348 14.18 -19.84 -13.95
C ALA A 348 15.32 -20.82 -13.66
N ALA A 349 15.56 -21.11 -12.37
CA ALA A 349 16.48 -22.17 -11.99
C ALA A 349 16.00 -23.50 -12.62
N ASP A 350 16.88 -24.14 -13.39
CA ASP A 350 16.59 -25.37 -14.12
C ASP A 350 16.04 -26.46 -13.18
N GLN A 351 14.84 -26.96 -13.47
CA GLN A 351 14.33 -28.19 -12.88
C GLN A 351 14.87 -29.37 -13.69
N SER A 352 16.10 -29.78 -13.39
CA SER A 352 16.71 -30.99 -13.95
C SER A 352 17.44 -31.72 -12.82
N VAL A 353 17.33 -33.02 -12.54
CA VAL A 353 16.63 -34.18 -13.11
C VAL A 353 16.45 -35.17 -11.93
N GLY A 354 15.34 -35.89 -11.87
CA GLY A 354 15.18 -37.06 -11.01
C GLY A 354 14.21 -38.04 -11.64
N ALA A 355 14.69 -38.75 -12.66
CA ALA A 355 14.06 -39.96 -13.21
C ALA A 355 14.15 -41.12 -12.21
#